data_AF-Q9MH47-F1
#
_entry.id   AF-Q9MH47-F1
#
_cell.length_a   1.000
_cell.length_b   1.000
_cell.length_c   1.000
_cell.angle_alpha   90.00
_cell.angle_beta   90.00
_cell.angle_gamma   90.00
#
_symmetry.space_group_name_H-M   'P 1'
#
loop_
_entity.id
_entity.type
_entity.pdbx_description
1 polymer ?
#
loop_
_entity_poly.entity_id
_entity_poly.type
_entity_poly.pdbx_seq_one_letter_code
_entity_poly.pdbx_strand_id
1 'polypeptide(L)'
;ACHFIGSPIRQKGRSLFVNTNSLFDEIMEQMATRIGCINDDQWGIGGFLTNCSWFPKKIRSRKKKIHFGWNQPPSCVVIMDADRKSSVILEADRSQIPIASSVDSKIPSGS
;
A
#
# COMPACT_ATOMS: atom_id res chain seq x y z
N ALA A 1 -9.72 -11.25 8.35
CA ALA A 1 -8.83 -10.58 7.36
C ALA A 1 -9.10 -11.04 5.92
N CYS A 2 -9.01 -12.33 5.58
CA CYS A 2 -9.11 -12.79 4.18
C CYS A 2 -10.41 -12.40 3.47
N HIS A 3 -11.57 -12.47 4.14
CA HIS A 3 -12.84 -12.01 3.56
C HIS A 3 -12.83 -10.52 3.21
N PHE A 4 -12.28 -9.69 4.11
CA PHE A 4 -12.13 -8.26 3.91
C PHE A 4 -11.20 -7.93 2.74
N ILE A 5 -10.10 -8.66 2.57
CA ILE A 5 -9.16 -8.47 1.44
C ILE A 5 -9.79 -8.97 0.13
N GLY A 6 -10.44 -10.13 0.16
CA GLY A 6 -11.03 -10.76 -1.01
C GLY A 6 -12.23 -9.98 -1.58
N SER A 7 -12.99 -9.28 -0.75
CA SER A 7 -14.18 -8.55 -1.22
C SER A 7 -13.85 -7.41 -2.21
N PRO A 8 -12.95 -6.45 -1.90
CA PRO A 8 -12.49 -5.43 -2.85
C PRO A 8 -11.90 -6.04 -4.12
N ILE A 9 -11.06 -7.07 -4.00
CA ILE A 9 -10.43 -7.75 -5.14
C ILE A 9 -11.48 -8.30 -6.10
N ARG A 10 -12.50 -9.00 -5.58
CA ARG A 10 -13.61 -9.57 -6.39
C ARG A 10 -14.45 -8.50 -7.08
N GLN A 11 -14.57 -7.33 -6.47
CA GLN A 11 -15.26 -6.17 -7.04
C GLN A 11 -14.38 -5.37 -8.03
N LYS A 12 -13.18 -5.87 -8.37
CA LYS A 12 -12.15 -5.14 -9.15
C LYS A 12 -11.74 -3.81 -8.51
N GLY A 13 -11.88 -3.70 -7.20
CA GLY A 13 -11.34 -2.61 -6.39
C GLY A 13 -9.82 -2.66 -6.37
N ARG A 14 -9.19 -1.48 -6.29
CA ARG A 14 -7.73 -1.37 -6.24
C ARG A 14 -7.24 -1.65 -4.83
N SER A 15 -6.54 -2.76 -4.65
CA SER A 15 -5.91 -3.11 -3.39
C SER A 15 -4.42 -2.81 -3.49
N LEU A 16 -3.89 -2.10 -2.50
CA LEU A 16 -2.45 -1.83 -2.39
C LEU A 16 -1.80 -2.89 -1.51
N PHE A 17 -0.74 -3.50 -1.99
CA PHE A 17 0.10 -4.36 -1.17
C PHE A 17 1.39 -3.62 -0.87
N VAL A 18 1.69 -3.55 0.42
CA VAL A 18 2.82 -2.81 0.97
C VAL A 18 3.68 -3.80 1.72
N ASN A 19 4.93 -3.86 1.29
CA ASN A 19 5.95 -4.61 1.98
C ASN A 19 6.97 -3.66 2.59
N THR A 20 7.24 -3.83 3.87
CA THR A 20 8.28 -3.14 4.63
C THR A 20 9.57 -3.97 4.72
N ASN A 21 9.50 -5.26 4.40
CA ASN A 21 10.57 -6.23 4.64
C ASN A 21 10.85 -7.07 3.39
N SER A 22 12.03 -6.90 2.80
CA SER A 22 12.38 -7.50 1.50
C SER A 22 12.29 -9.02 1.42
N LEU A 23 12.19 -9.72 2.55
CA LEU A 23 11.95 -11.17 2.59
C LEU A 23 10.63 -11.58 1.90
N PHE A 24 9.65 -10.67 1.83
CA PHE A 24 8.34 -10.95 1.23
C PHE A 24 8.19 -10.45 -0.21
N ASP A 25 9.26 -9.91 -0.84
CA ASP A 25 9.18 -9.29 -2.16
C ASP A 25 8.70 -10.26 -3.24
N GLU A 26 9.24 -11.48 -3.28
CA GLU A 26 8.82 -12.52 -4.24
C GLU A 26 7.34 -12.87 -4.09
N ILE A 27 6.86 -12.96 -2.84
CA ILE A 27 5.47 -13.26 -2.54
C ILE A 27 4.57 -12.11 -2.99
N MET A 28 4.98 -10.86 -2.75
CA MET A 28 4.23 -9.68 -3.22
C MET A 28 4.19 -9.61 -4.73
N GLU A 29 5.29 -9.90 -5.43
CA GLU A 29 5.35 -9.90 -6.89
C GLU A 29 4.41 -10.95 -7.49
N GLN A 30 4.39 -12.15 -6.92
CA GLN A 30 3.46 -13.21 -7.32
C GLN A 30 1.99 -12.81 -7.08
N MET A 31 1.69 -12.16 -5.95
CA MET A 31 0.34 -11.67 -5.67
C MET A 31 -0.07 -10.54 -6.62
N ALA A 32 0.83 -9.59 -6.89
CA ALA A 32 0.59 -8.52 -7.86
C ALA A 32 0.29 -9.08 -9.25
N THR A 33 1.08 -10.06 -9.69
CA THR A 33 0.92 -10.70 -11.00
C THR A 33 -0.37 -11.51 -11.10
N ARG A 34 -0.72 -12.30 -10.08
CA ARG A 34 -1.90 -13.19 -10.12
C ARG A 34 -3.22 -12.47 -9.90
N ILE A 35 -3.22 -11.46 -9.03
CA ILE A 35 -4.45 -10.81 -8.56
C ILE A 35 -4.64 -9.45 -9.27
N GLY A 36 -3.59 -8.92 -9.92
CA GLY A 36 -3.60 -7.57 -10.48
C GLY A 36 -3.50 -6.50 -9.40
N CYS A 37 -2.97 -6.86 -8.23
CA CYS A 37 -2.72 -5.93 -7.14
C CYS A 37 -1.50 -5.07 -7.43
N ILE A 38 -1.46 -3.89 -6.82
CA ILE A 38 -0.37 -2.94 -7.03
C ILE A 38 0.65 -3.18 -5.92
N ASN A 39 1.84 -3.58 -6.32
CA ASN A 39 3.03 -3.63 -5.48
C ASN A 39 3.93 -2.49 -5.94
N ASP A 40 3.95 -1.38 -5.21
CA ASP A 40 4.69 -0.19 -5.59
C ASP A 40 5.54 0.30 -4.42
N ASP A 41 6.85 0.04 -4.48
CA ASP A 41 7.85 0.46 -3.47
C ASP A 41 7.85 1.98 -3.23
N GLN A 42 7.20 2.77 -4.09
CA GLN A 42 7.03 4.21 -3.93
C GLN A 42 5.98 4.59 -2.87
N TRP A 43 5.28 3.61 -2.29
CA TRP A 43 4.33 3.82 -1.18
C TRP A 43 4.95 4.54 0.02
N GLY A 44 6.27 4.42 0.21
CA GLY A 44 7.02 5.08 1.28
C GLY A 44 7.27 6.59 1.06
N ILE A 45 6.90 7.13 -0.10
CA ILE A 45 7.02 8.56 -0.41
C ILE A 45 5.83 9.30 0.24
N GLY A 46 6.15 10.19 1.19
CA GLY A 46 5.13 10.96 1.92
C GLY A 46 4.12 11.66 1.01
N GLY A 47 2.84 11.48 1.31
CA GLY A 47 1.71 12.01 0.56
C GLY A 47 1.12 11.05 -0.47
N PHE A 48 1.67 9.83 -0.63
CA PHE A 48 1.24 8.88 -1.65
C PHE A 48 -0.26 8.60 -1.59
N LEU A 49 -0.84 8.35 -0.41
CA LEU A 49 -2.28 8.05 -0.27
C LEU A 49 -3.15 9.32 -0.11
N THR A 50 -2.60 10.38 0.48
CA THR A 50 -3.35 11.60 0.80
C THR A 50 -3.43 12.58 -0.38
N ASN A 51 -2.45 12.55 -1.30
CA ASN A 51 -2.38 13.44 -2.46
C ASN A 51 -2.40 12.67 -3.80
N CYS A 52 -2.91 11.43 -3.84
CA CYS A 52 -3.06 10.61 -5.05
C CYS A 52 -3.55 11.41 -6.27
N SER A 53 -4.57 12.26 -6.10
CA SER A 53 -5.17 13.06 -7.16
C SER A 53 -4.36 14.28 -7.59
N TRP A 54 -3.45 14.76 -6.75
CA TRP A 54 -2.60 15.95 -7.02
C TRP A 54 -1.23 15.55 -7.56
N PHE A 55 -0.70 14.37 -7.18
CA PHE A 55 0.61 13.94 -7.65
C PHE A 55 0.68 13.88 -9.19
N PRO A 56 1.65 14.54 -9.83
CA PRO A 56 1.79 14.47 -11.27
C PRO A 56 2.01 13.01 -11.68
N LYS A 57 1.21 12.52 -12.66
CA LYS A 57 1.29 11.15 -13.24
C LYS A 57 2.71 10.69 -13.58
N LYS A 58 3.63 11.65 -13.75
CA LYS A 58 5.07 11.46 -13.95
C LYS A 58 5.81 12.57 -13.23
N ILE A 59 6.47 12.26 -12.11
CA ILE A 59 7.56 13.12 -11.63
C ILE A 59 8.83 12.64 -12.36
N ARG A 60 9.23 13.41 -13.36
CA ARG A 60 10.43 13.13 -14.15
C ARG A 60 11.62 13.80 -13.48
N SER A 61 12.22 13.14 -12.50
CA SER A 61 13.56 13.55 -12.05
C SER A 61 14.59 13.16 -13.12
N ARG A 62 15.66 13.96 -13.27
CA ARG A 62 16.70 13.71 -14.30
C ARG A 62 17.40 12.34 -14.17
N LYS A 63 17.27 11.67 -13.02
CA LYS A 63 17.91 10.36 -12.74
C LYS A 63 16.94 9.19 -12.48
N LYS A 64 15.67 9.44 -12.13
CA LYS A 64 14.70 8.37 -11.85
C LYS A 64 13.30 8.77 -12.32
N LYS A 65 12.63 7.83 -12.98
CA LYS A 65 11.25 7.97 -13.42
C LYS A 65 10.36 7.40 -12.33
N ILE A 66 9.70 8.27 -11.58
CA ILE A 66 8.79 7.88 -10.50
C ILE A 66 7.38 7.96 -11.10
N HIS A 67 6.68 6.82 -11.10
CA HIS A 67 5.36 6.68 -11.71
C HIS A 67 4.31 6.66 -10.59
N PHE A 68 3.86 7.84 -10.16
CA PHE A 68 2.68 7.96 -9.32
C PHE A 68 1.43 7.69 -10.17
N GLY A 69 1.19 6.41 -10.47
CA GLY A 69 0.21 5.95 -11.46
C GLY A 69 -1.25 6.02 -10.99
N TRP A 70 -1.53 6.61 -9.83
CA TRP A 70 -2.88 6.60 -9.26
C TRP A 70 -3.66 7.87 -9.52
N ASN A 71 -4.76 7.71 -10.27
CA ASN A 71 -5.77 8.76 -10.43
C ASN A 71 -6.85 8.72 -9.33
N GLN A 72 -6.87 7.68 -8.49
CA GLN A 72 -7.81 7.55 -7.36
C GLN A 72 -7.14 6.71 -6.26
N PRO A 73 -7.50 6.94 -4.98
CA PRO A 73 -6.98 6.17 -3.85
C PRO A 73 -7.36 4.68 -3.94
N PRO A 74 -6.60 3.80 -3.26
CA PRO A 74 -6.94 2.38 -3.17
C PRO A 74 -8.19 2.18 -2.30
N SER A 75 -8.91 1.09 -2.57
CA SER A 75 -10.06 0.65 -1.78
C SER A 75 -9.66 0.04 -0.44
N CYS A 76 -8.44 -0.52 -0.35
CA CYS A 76 -7.85 -1.00 0.90
C CYS A 76 -6.31 -1.08 0.77
N VAL A 77 -5.63 -1.10 1.91
CA VAL A 77 -4.18 -1.33 2.01
C VAL A 77 -3.92 -2.62 2.77
N VAL A 78 -3.04 -3.46 2.23
CA VAL A 78 -2.57 -4.70 2.87
C VAL A 78 -1.08 -4.53 3.16
N ILE A 79 -0.69 -4.54 4.44
CA ILE A 79 0.69 -4.35 4.88
C ILE A 79 1.23 -5.65 5.45
N MET A 80 2.26 -6.21 4.82
CA MET A 80 3.05 -7.28 5.44
C MET A 80 4.10 -6.65 6.35
N ASP A 81 4.20 -7.19 7.57
CA ASP A 81 5.15 -6.74 8.60
C ASP A 81 4.97 -5.24 8.95
N ALA A 82 3.82 -4.89 9.55
CA ALA A 82 3.59 -3.49 9.91
C ALA A 82 4.65 -2.96 10.87
N ASP A 83 5.07 -1.72 10.64
CA ASP A 83 5.73 -0.88 11.64
C ASP A 83 4.78 0.29 11.95
N ARG A 84 4.50 0.54 13.24
CA ARG A 84 3.68 1.69 13.69
C ARG A 84 4.18 3.03 13.17
N LYS A 85 5.49 3.16 12.91
CA LYS A 85 6.09 4.40 12.37
C LYS A 85 5.97 4.52 10.85
N SER A 86 5.38 3.53 10.19
CA SER A 86 5.23 3.55 8.74
C SER A 86 4.31 4.69 8.31
N SER A 87 4.82 5.56 7.42
CA SER A 87 4.08 6.69 6.86
C SER A 87 2.75 6.25 6.22
N VAL A 88 2.72 5.04 5.66
CA VAL A 88 1.51 4.49 5.03
C VAL A 88 0.36 4.28 6.00
N ILE A 89 0.64 3.92 7.27
CA ILE A 89 -0.40 3.72 8.28
C ILE A 89 -1.04 5.07 8.62
N LEU A 90 -0.21 6.09 8.82
CA LEU A 90 -0.66 7.46 9.12
C LEU A 90 -1.43 8.07 7.94
N GLU A 91 -0.99 7.82 6.71
CA GLU A 91 -1.68 8.33 5.54
C GLU A 91 -2.98 7.61 5.24
N ALA A 92 -3.03 6.29 5.41
CA ALA A 92 -4.25 5.52 5.25
C ALA A 92 -5.29 5.91 6.31
N ASP A 93 -4.87 6.16 7.56
CA ASP A 93 -5.73 6.68 8.63
C ASP A 93 -6.32 8.05 8.25
N ARG A 94 -5.48 8.99 7.81
CA ARG A 94 -5.92 10.32 7.33
C ARG A 94 -6.90 10.23 6.16
N SER A 95 -6.65 9.32 5.22
CA SER A 95 -7.50 9.10 4.04
C SER A 95 -8.72 8.20 4.33
N GLN A 96 -8.90 7.72 5.56
CA GLN A 96 -9.95 6.77 5.96
C GLN A 96 -9.97 5.50 5.09
N ILE A 97 -8.79 5.04 4.67
CA ILE A 97 -8.62 3.83 3.87
C ILE A 97 -8.42 2.65 4.83
N PRO A 98 -9.23 1.59 4.72
CA PRO A 98 -9.13 0.47 5.64
C PRO A 98 -7.84 -0.34 5.40
N ILE A 99 -7.18 -0.71 6.50
CA ILE A 99 -5.90 -1.41 6.51
C ILE A 99 -6.08 -2.84 7.04
N ALA A 100 -5.52 -3.82 6.34
CA ALA A 100 -5.26 -5.15 6.87
C ALA A 100 -3.75 -5.33 7.01
N SER A 101 -3.27 -5.81 8.16
CA SER A 101 -1.83 -5.99 8.35
C SER A 101 -1.48 -7.21 9.20
N SER A 102 -0.32 -7.80 8.90
CA SER A 102 0.35 -8.75 9.79
C SER A 102 1.15 -7.98 10.84
N VAL A 103 0.87 -8.26 12.11
CA VAL A 103 1.46 -7.58 13.26
C VAL A 103 2.27 -8.58 14.09
N ASP A 104 3.54 -8.27 14.32
CA ASP A 104 4.39 -9.01 15.26
C ASP A 104 4.21 -8.48 16.69
N SER A 105 4.54 -9.32 17.66
CA SER A 105 4.65 -9.05 19.10
C SER A 105 5.50 -7.81 19.45
N LYS A 106 6.39 -7.37 18.54
CA LYS A 106 7.17 -6.14 18.67
C LYS A 106 6.33 -4.87 18.58
N ILE A 107 5.15 -4.95 17.97
CA ILE A 107 4.21 -3.84 17.94
C ILE A 107 3.38 -3.91 19.22
N PRO A 108 3.51 -2.94 20.14
CA PRO A 108 2.66 -2.93 21.32
C PRO A 108 1.19 -2.81 20.89
N SER A 109 0.38 -3.79 21.29
CA SER A 109 -1.08 -3.69 21.21
C SER A 109 -1.48 -2.47 22.03
N GLY A 110 -2.20 -1.52 21.43
CA GLY A 110 -2.57 -0.28 22.12
C GLY A 110 -3.24 -0.60 23.47
N SER A 111 -2.67 -0.04 24.54
CA SER A 111 -3.35 0.20 25.81
C SER A 111 -4.11 1.51 25.73
#